data_AF-A0A4U9HGX5-F1
#
_entry.id   AF-A0A4U9HGX5-F1
#
_cell.length_a   1.000
_cell.length_b   1.000
_cell.length_c   1.000
_cell.angle_alpha   90.00
_cell.angle_beta   90.00
_cell.angle_gamma   90.00
#
_symmetry.space_group_name_H-M   'P 1'
#
loop_
_entity.id
_entity.type
_entity.pdbx_description
1 polymer ?
#
loop_
_entity_poly.entity_id
_entity_poly.type
_entity_poly.pdbx_seq_one_letter_code
_entity_poly.pdbx_strand_id
1 'polypeptide(L)'
;MSRDKTDYRKRLALIAQLRQQPSDGGRAILQRMLQEDFVLSVRQAAWQALHEQGVSCKRPKAPKPVPLLPPERRCRRVLEAIYDLLWPWT
;
A
#
# COMPACT_ATOMS: atom_id res chain seq x y z
N MET A 1 -14.14 -14.30 -11.03
CA MET A 1 -12.96 -13.50 -10.61
C MET A 1 -13.23 -11.99 -10.43
N SER A 2 -14.47 -11.49 -10.61
CA SER A 2 -14.77 -10.02 -10.52
C SER A 2 -15.22 -9.54 -9.14
N ARG A 3 -15.55 -10.46 -8.22
CA ARG A 3 -16.15 -10.15 -6.91
C ARG A 3 -15.15 -9.46 -5.98
N ASP A 4 -13.93 -9.99 -5.86
CA ASP A 4 -12.86 -9.44 -5.00
C ASP A 4 -12.47 -7.99 -5.33
N LYS A 5 -12.39 -7.64 -6.62
CA LYS A 5 -12.06 -6.27 -7.06
C LYS A 5 -13.16 -5.28 -6.69
N THR A 6 -14.41 -5.75 -6.68
CA THR A 6 -15.58 -4.94 -6.34
C THR A 6 -15.64 -4.72 -4.82
N ASP A 7 -15.38 -5.75 -4.03
CA ASP A 7 -15.26 -5.66 -2.56
C ASP A 7 -14.09 -4.79 -2.11
N TYR A 8 -12.96 -4.82 -2.81
CA TYR A 8 -11.85 -3.90 -2.57
C TYR A 8 -12.26 -2.42 -2.73
N ARG A 9 -12.91 -2.09 -3.85
CA ARG A 9 -13.34 -0.70 -4.13
C ARG A 9 -14.38 -0.22 -3.12
N LYS A 10 -15.31 -1.10 -2.72
CA LYS A 10 -16.31 -0.78 -1.68
C LYS A 10 -15.66 -0.45 -0.35
N ARG A 11 -14.66 -1.23 0.08
CA ARG A 11 -13.91 -0.97 1.32
C ARG A 11 -13.19 0.37 1.29
N LEU A 12 -12.56 0.74 0.18
CA LEU A 12 -11.93 2.06 0.04
C LEU A 12 -12.94 3.21 0.04
N ALA A 13 -14.08 3.04 -0.65
CA ALA A 13 -15.15 4.04 -0.65
C ALA A 13 -15.73 4.26 0.76
N LEU A 14 -15.93 3.17 1.52
CA LEU A 14 -16.36 3.23 2.91
C LEU A 14 -15.37 4.02 3.77
N ILE A 15 -14.07 3.73 3.65
CA ILE A 15 -13.03 4.49 4.38
C ILE A 15 -13.08 5.98 4.03
N ALA A 16 -13.26 6.32 2.76
CA ALA A 16 -13.37 7.72 2.32
C ALA A 16 -14.59 8.43 2.93
N GLN A 17 -15.74 7.74 3.02
CA GLN A 17 -16.94 8.28 3.67
C GLN A 17 -16.74 8.48 5.17
N LEU A 18 -16.20 7.47 5.87
CA LEU A 18 -15.92 7.53 7.30
C LEU A 18 -14.91 8.63 7.65
N ARG A 19 -13.99 8.92 6.74
CA ARG A 19 -13.03 10.02 6.87
C ARG A 19 -13.70 11.38 6.82
N GLN A 20 -14.65 11.58 5.91
CA GLN A 20 -15.40 12.84 5.76
C GLN A 20 -16.36 13.11 6.93
N GLN A 21 -16.91 12.05 7.52
CA GLN A 21 -17.85 12.15 8.64
C GLN A 21 -17.30 11.41 9.88
N PRO A 22 -16.43 12.07 10.67
CA PRO A 22 -15.87 11.46 11.86
C PRO A 22 -16.96 11.19 12.91
N SER A 23 -17.08 9.94 13.32
CA SER A 23 -17.95 9.48 14.39
C SER A 23 -17.26 8.37 15.18
N ASP A 24 -17.65 8.14 16.43
CA ASP A 24 -17.02 7.10 17.26
C ASP A 24 -17.27 5.69 16.71
N GLY A 25 -18.47 5.45 16.16
CA GLY A 25 -18.76 4.21 15.43
C GLY A 25 -17.90 4.05 14.17
N GLY A 26 -17.71 5.14 13.41
CA GLY A 26 -16.83 5.15 12.24
C GLY A 26 -15.36 4.87 12.59
N ARG A 27 -14.87 5.44 13.69
CA ARG A 27 -13.51 5.19 14.20
C ARG A 27 -13.31 3.72 14.58
N ALA A 28 -14.29 3.09 15.24
CA ALA A 28 -14.24 1.68 15.56
C ALA A 28 -14.15 0.80 14.30
N ILE A 29 -14.91 1.13 13.26
CA ILE A 29 -14.85 0.43 11.97
C ILE A 29 -13.47 0.59 11.32
N LEU A 30 -12.93 1.82 11.28
CA LEU A 30 -11.60 2.07 10.73
C LEU A 30 -10.50 1.32 11.50
N GLN A 31 -10.60 1.24 12.84
CA GLN A 31 -9.67 0.46 13.66
C GLN A 31 -9.74 -1.03 13.34
N ARG A 32 -10.96 -1.57 13.18
CA ARG A 32 -11.16 -2.96 12.79
C ARG A 32 -10.56 -3.25 11.42
N MET A 33 -10.79 -2.38 10.44
CA MET A 33 -10.19 -2.50 9.10
C MET A 33 -8.66 -2.41 9.14
N LEU A 34 -8.09 -1.58 10.01
CA LEU A 34 -6.64 -1.47 10.18
C LEU A 34 -6.02 -2.78 10.70
N GLN A 35 -6.71 -3.48 11.59
CA GLN A 35 -6.20 -4.69 12.26
C GLN A 35 -6.49 -5.97 11.47
N GLU A 36 -7.72 -6.12 10.96
CA GLU A 36 -8.24 -7.38 10.41
C GLU A 36 -8.15 -7.46 8.88
N ASP A 37 -8.03 -6.33 8.16
CA ASP A 37 -8.05 -6.37 6.70
C ASP A 37 -6.76 -6.97 6.13
N PHE A 38 -6.88 -7.92 5.20
CA PHE A 38 -5.72 -8.57 4.59
C PHE A 38 -5.00 -7.67 3.56
N VAL A 39 -5.68 -6.66 3.00
CA VAL A 39 -5.12 -5.81 1.95
C VAL A 39 -4.36 -4.64 2.57
N LEU A 40 -3.06 -4.56 2.29
CA LEU A 40 -2.19 -3.52 2.86
C LEU A 40 -2.67 -2.11 2.51
N SER A 41 -3.11 -1.85 1.27
CA SER A 41 -3.56 -0.52 0.88
C SER A 41 -4.84 -0.09 1.62
N VAL A 42 -5.72 -1.04 1.94
CA VAL A 42 -6.93 -0.78 2.74
C VAL A 42 -6.52 -0.43 4.18
N ARG A 43 -5.59 -1.20 4.76
CA ARG A 43 -5.01 -0.89 6.09
C ARG A 43 -4.36 0.49 6.12
N GLN A 44 -3.59 0.84 5.08
CA GLN A 44 -2.95 2.16 4.97
C GLN A 44 -3.98 3.29 4.87
N ALA A 45 -5.03 3.12 4.05
CA ALA A 45 -6.09 4.10 3.93
C ALA A 45 -6.86 4.29 5.26
N ALA A 46 -7.15 3.19 5.97
CA ALA A 46 -7.80 3.24 7.28
C ALA A 46 -6.92 3.93 8.33
N TRP A 47 -5.61 3.63 8.35
CA TRP A 47 -4.64 4.33 9.20
C TRP A 47 -4.59 5.83 8.92
N GLN A 48 -4.56 6.22 7.64
CA GLN A 48 -4.52 7.63 7.25
C GLN A 48 -5.81 8.35 7.67
N ALA A 49 -6.98 7.73 7.47
CA ALA A 49 -8.25 8.29 7.90
C ALA A 49 -8.30 8.49 9.43
N LEU A 50 -7.82 7.52 10.21
CA LEU A 50 -7.72 7.65 11.67
C LEU A 50 -6.74 8.75 12.09
N HIS A 51 -5.62 8.88 11.39
CA HIS A 51 -4.63 9.91 11.66
C HIS A 51 -5.16 11.32 11.38
N GLU A 52 -5.87 11.52 10.27
CA GLU A 52 -6.56 12.78 9.93
C GLU A 52 -7.65 13.13 10.95
N GLN A 53 -8.23 12.12 11.61
CA GLN A 53 -9.21 12.30 12.70
C GLN A 53 -8.57 12.52 14.08
N GLY A 54 -7.25 12.66 14.16
CA GLY A 54 -6.51 12.88 15.42
C GLY A 54 -6.30 11.63 16.26
N VAL A 55 -6.60 10.44 15.74
CA VAL A 55 -6.41 9.17 16.46
C VAL A 55 -4.99 8.67 16.24
N SER A 56 -4.23 8.52 17.32
CA SER A 56 -2.87 7.97 17.26
C SER A 56 -2.92 6.45 17.06
N CYS A 57 -2.43 5.96 15.92
CA CYS A 57 -2.40 4.54 15.57
C CYS A 57 -1.04 4.17 14.94
N LYS A 58 -0.58 2.94 15.18
CA LYS A 58 0.66 2.42 14.57
C LYS A 58 0.46 2.27 13.06
N ARG A 59 1.40 2.83 12.28
CA ARG A 59 1.37 2.74 10.81
C ARG A 59 1.55 1.28 10.34
N PRO A 60 0.66 0.76 9.49
CA PRO A 60 0.80 -0.59 8.95
C PRO A 60 2.00 -0.64 8.01
N LYS A 61 2.91 -1.59 8.28
CA LYS A 61 4.11 -1.83 7.47
C LYS A 61 3.92 -3.07 6.61
N ALA A 62 4.31 -2.98 5.34
CA ALA A 62 4.46 -4.17 4.52
C ALA A 62 5.51 -5.09 5.17
N PRO A 63 5.36 -6.42 5.10
CA PRO A 63 6.46 -7.31 5.40
C PRO A 63 7.66 -6.92 4.52
N LYS A 64 8.86 -6.88 5.12
CA LYS A 64 10.08 -6.61 4.37
C LYS A 64 10.18 -7.65 3.25
N PRO A 65 10.42 -7.25 1.98
CA PRO A 65 10.61 -8.24 0.92
C PRO A 65 11.81 -9.09 1.30
N VAL A 66 11.59 -10.40 1.48
CA VAL A 66 12.69 -11.36 1.62
C VAL A 66 13.39 -11.38 0.26
N PRO A 67 14.69 -11.03 0.18
CA PRO A 67 15.38 -11.04 -1.09
C PRO A 67 15.47 -12.48 -1.59
N LEU A 68 14.71 -12.82 -2.64
CA LEU A 68 14.76 -14.12 -3.30
C LEU A 68 15.95 -14.27 -4.24
N LEU A 69 16.79 -13.24 -4.42
CA LEU A 69 17.95 -13.26 -5.32
C LEU A 69 19.13 -12.45 -4.75
N PRO A 70 20.38 -12.95 -4.88
CA PRO A 70 21.58 -12.20 -4.53
C PRO A 70 21.71 -10.93 -5.41
N PRO A 71 22.20 -9.81 -4.85
CA PRO A 71 22.23 -8.49 -5.50
C PRO A 71 23.12 -8.41 -6.75
N GLU A 72 24.03 -9.37 -6.93
CA GLU A 72 25.09 -9.35 -7.95
C GLU A 72 24.59 -9.39 -9.40
N ARG A 73 23.39 -9.95 -9.65
CA ARG A 73 22.85 -10.08 -11.02
C ARG A 73 22.04 -8.87 -11.52
N ARG A 74 21.75 -7.87 -10.67
CA ARG A 74 21.03 -6.65 -11.09
C ARG A 74 21.95 -5.64 -11.77
N CYS A 75 23.17 -5.45 -11.26
CA CYS A 75 24.07 -4.43 -11.77
C CYS A 75 24.52 -4.72 -13.22
N ARG A 76 24.74 -6.00 -13.57
CA ARG A 76 25.22 -6.37 -14.91
C ARG A 76 24.24 -5.99 -16.04
N ARG A 77 22.93 -6.21 -15.85
CA ARG A 77 21.91 -5.89 -16.86
C ARG A 77 21.72 -4.38 -17.06
N VAL A 78 21.90 -3.59 -16.01
CA VAL A 78 21.82 -2.13 -16.10
C VAL A 78 23.06 -1.56 -16.80
N LEU A 79 24.25 -2.11 -16.53
CA LEU A 79 25.48 -1.74 -17.21
C LEU A 79 25.45 -2.09 -18.71
N GLU A 80 25.01 -3.29 -19.07
CA GLU A 80 24.87 -3.71 -20.48
C GLU A 80 23.89 -2.79 -21.24
N ALA A 81 22.73 -2.46 -20.64
CA ALA A 81 21.75 -1.56 -21.26
C ALA A 81 22.24 -0.10 -21.39
N ILE A 82 23.05 0.40 -20.45
CA ILE A 82 23.66 1.73 -20.56
C ILE A 82 24.74 1.73 -21.65
N TYR A 83 25.53 0.65 -21.75
CA TYR A 83 26.57 0.51 -22.76
C TYR A 83 25.97 0.48 -24.18
N ASP A 84 24.90 -0.31 -24.40
CA ASP A 84 24.18 -0.37 -25.67
C ASP A 84 23.52 0.97 -26.04
N LEU A 85 23.06 1.74 -25.05
CA LEU A 85 22.44 3.05 -25.28
C LEU A 85 23.47 4.15 -25.60
N LEU A 86 24.71 4.03 -25.10
CA LEU A 86 25.77 5.03 -25.30
C LEU A 86 26.57 4.84 -26.60
N TRP A 87 26.40 3.74 -27.34
CA TRP A 87 27.21 3.41 -28.52
C TRP A 87 26.52 3.63 -29.90
N PRO A 88 26.00 4.82 -30.25
CA PRO A 88 25.72 5.12 -31.65
C PRO A 88 26.79 5.97 -32.35
N TRP A 89 27.88 6.39 -31.68
CA TRP A 89 28.89 7.30 -32.27
C TRP A 89 30.34 6.99 -31.85
N THR A 90 30.82 5.79 -32.18
CA THR A 90 32.25 5.45 -32.43
C THR A 90 32.30 4.20 -33.28
#